data_AF-A0A7C9NLI5-F1
#
_entry.id   AF-A0A7C9NLI5-F1
#
_cell.length_a   1.000
_cell.length_b   1.000
_cell.length_c   1.000
_cell.angle_alpha   90.00
_cell.angle_beta   90.00
_cell.angle_gamma   90.00
#
_symmetry.space_group_name_H-M   'P 1'
#
loop_
_entity.id
_entity.type
_entity.pdbx_description
1 polymer ?
#
loop_
_entity_poly.entity_id
_entity_poly.type
_entity_poly.pdbx_seq_one_letter_code
_entity_poly.pdbx_strand_id
1 'polypeptide(L)'
;MTRGKSHDRPATPVRMCVICRGRFAKSDLTRHVPAAGVGAGLLPDPRAAMPGRGHYLCANPECAEKFLKYSGRPRRRRGGQGE
;
A
#
# COMPACT_ATOMS: atom_id res chain seq x y z
N MET A 1 31.96 13.86 24.99
CA MET A 1 32.12 13.00 23.79
C MET A 1 30.90 13.19 22.90
N THR A 2 30.96 14.13 21.96
CA THR A 2 29.85 14.51 21.09
C THR A 2 29.68 13.49 19.97
N ARG A 3 28.66 12.63 20.06
CA ARG A 3 28.25 11.79 18.92
C ARG A 3 27.25 12.55 18.08
N GLY A 4 27.79 13.31 17.12
CA GLY A 4 27.04 13.80 15.98
C GLY A 4 26.42 12.64 15.21
N LYS A 5 25.12 12.76 14.94
CA LYS A 5 24.41 11.96 13.95
C LYS A 5 23.18 12.75 13.55
N SER A 6 23.43 13.78 12.73
CA SER A 6 22.38 14.51 12.05
C SER A 6 21.66 13.53 11.13
N HIS A 7 20.56 12.98 11.62
CA HIS A 7 19.65 12.19 10.81
C HIS A 7 18.85 13.17 9.95
N ASP A 8 19.50 13.75 8.94
CA ASP A 8 18.80 14.25 7.77
C ASP A 8 18.32 13.04 6.96
N ARG A 9 17.47 12.24 7.59
CA ARG A 9 16.63 11.25 6.94
C ARG A 9 15.37 12.03 6.64
N PRO A 10 14.91 12.14 5.39
CA PRO A 10 13.58 12.68 5.15
C PRO A 10 12.62 11.93 6.08
N ALA A 11 11.98 12.68 6.97
CA ALA A 11 11.40 12.19 8.23
C ALA A 11 10.34 11.09 8.02
N THR A 12 9.83 10.96 6.79
CA THR A 12 8.79 10.01 6.44
C THR A 12 9.12 9.33 5.11
N PRO A 13 9.16 7.98 5.05
CA PRO A 13 9.35 7.28 3.78
C PRO A 13 8.24 7.64 2.80
N VAL A 14 8.59 7.99 1.57
CA VAL A 14 7.61 8.31 0.51
C VAL A 14 7.18 7.03 -0.20
N ARG A 15 5.89 6.94 -0.55
CA ARG A 15 5.28 5.82 -1.27
C ARG A 15 4.40 6.36 -2.40
N MET A 16 4.09 5.50 -3.36
CA MET A 16 3.29 5.87 -4.52
C MET A 16 1.86 5.40 -4.35
N CYS A 17 0.89 6.28 -4.60
CA CYS A 17 -0.52 5.93 -4.68
C CYS A 17 -0.75 4.97 -5.86
N VAL A 18 -1.49 3.88 -5.65
CA VAL A 18 -1.77 2.91 -6.71
C VAL A 18 -2.71 3.46 -7.80
N ILE A 19 -3.53 4.46 -7.47
CA ILE A 19 -4.54 5.04 -8.37
C ILE A 19 -3.97 6.18 -9.19
N CYS A 20 -3.62 7.30 -8.55
CA CYS A 20 -3.11 8.49 -9.25
C CYS A 20 -1.62 8.41 -9.58
N ARG A 21 -0.89 7.38 -9.10
CA ARG A 21 0.57 7.26 -9.21
C ARG A 21 1.36 8.44 -8.63
N GLY A 22 0.71 9.31 -7.85
CA GLY A 22 1.37 10.39 -7.11
C GLY A 22 2.23 9.84 -5.97
N ARG A 23 3.30 10.57 -5.64
CA ARG A 23 4.20 10.25 -4.52
C ARG A 23 3.78 11.04 -3.29
N PHE A 24 3.53 10.36 -2.18
CA PHE A 24 3.09 10.96 -0.92
C PHE A 24 3.88 10.37 0.24
N ALA A 25 3.97 11.09 1.34
CA ALA A 25 4.58 10.56 2.55
C ALA A 25 3.76 9.36 3.07
N LYS A 26 4.43 8.34 3.60
CA LYS A 26 3.77 7.12 4.12
C LYS A 26 2.72 7.45 5.19
N SER A 27 2.92 8.50 5.96
CA SER A 27 1.96 8.98 6.96
C SER A 27 0.63 9.43 6.35
N ASP A 28 0.64 9.94 5.11
CA ASP A 28 -0.55 10.41 4.37
C ASP A 28 -1.17 9.32 3.47
N LEU A 29 -0.65 8.09 3.54
CA LEU A 29 -1.07 6.98 2.70
C LEU A 29 -1.68 5.85 3.51
N THR A 30 -2.89 5.47 3.16
CA THR A 30 -3.59 4.34 3.77
C THR A 30 -3.21 3.04 3.06
N ARG A 31 -2.66 2.08 3.82
CA ARG A 31 -2.37 0.73 3.32
C ARG A 31 -3.67 -0.09 3.29
N HIS A 32 -3.93 -0.70 2.16
CA HIS A 32 -5.03 -1.64 1.93
C HIS A 32 -4.46 -2.96 1.43
N VAL A 33 -4.87 -4.07 2.00
CA VAL A 33 -4.36 -5.41 1.63
C VAL A 33 -5.52 -6.20 1.04
N PRO A 34 -5.33 -6.90 -0.09
CA PRO A 34 -6.36 -7.80 -0.59
C PRO A 34 -6.58 -8.91 0.44
N ALA A 35 -7.85 -9.14 0.81
CA ALA A 35 -8.22 -10.25 1.68
C ALA A 35 -7.79 -11.56 1.02
N ALA A 36 -6.87 -12.29 1.66
CA ALA A 36 -6.44 -13.59 1.21
C ALA A 36 -7.49 -14.63 1.62
N GLY A 37 -8.62 -14.66 0.93
CA GLY A 37 -9.66 -15.67 1.14
C GLY A 37 -10.96 -15.28 0.43
N VAL A 38 -11.49 -16.20 -0.39
CA VAL A 38 -12.80 -16.37 -1.08
C VAL A 38 -13.60 -15.14 -1.56
N GLY A 39 -13.45 -13.95 -0.98
CA GLY A 39 -13.95 -12.67 -1.47
C GLY A 39 -12.83 -11.77 -1.99
N ALA A 40 -13.02 -11.21 -3.19
CA ALA A 40 -12.12 -10.24 -3.80
C ALA A 40 -12.24 -8.84 -3.17
N GLY A 41 -12.12 -8.74 -1.83
CA GLY A 41 -12.21 -7.49 -1.09
C GLY A 41 -10.84 -6.94 -0.71
N LEU A 42 -10.67 -5.62 -0.73
CA LEU A 42 -9.52 -4.95 -0.12
C LEU A 42 -9.89 -4.51 1.29
N LEU A 43 -9.12 -4.97 2.26
CA LEU A 43 -9.28 -4.61 3.65
C LEU A 43 -8.31 -3.48 4.02
N PRO A 44 -8.77 -2.43 4.73
CA PRO A 44 -7.86 -1.44 5.28
C PRO A 44 -6.96 -2.12 6.32
N ASP A 45 -5.64 -1.96 6.17
CA ASP A 45 -4.65 -2.51 7.10
C ASP A 45 -3.73 -1.39 7.59
N PRO A 46 -4.23 -0.50 8.47
CA PRO A 46 -3.45 0.59 9.03
C PRO A 46 -2.27 0.08 9.88
N ARG A 47 -2.36 -1.13 10.44
CA ARG A 47 -1.30 -1.74 11.27
C ARG A 47 -0.21 -2.45 10.48
N ALA A 48 -0.37 -2.56 9.16
CA ALA A 48 0.49 -3.36 8.30
C ALA A 48 0.69 -4.81 8.79
N ALA A 49 -0.32 -5.36 9.48
CA ALA A 49 -0.25 -6.66 10.14
C ALA A 49 -0.54 -7.82 9.19
N MET A 50 -1.24 -7.57 8.08
CA MET A 50 -1.64 -8.63 7.17
C MET A 50 -0.55 -8.98 6.15
N PRO A 51 -0.26 -10.28 5.97
CA PRO A 51 0.68 -10.76 4.95
C PRO A 51 0.06 -10.57 3.57
N GLY A 52 0.77 -9.84 2.69
CA GLY A 52 0.29 -9.59 1.33
C GLY A 52 0.87 -8.33 0.71
N ARG A 53 0.63 -8.18 -0.61
CA ARG A 53 0.99 -6.95 -1.34
C ARG A 53 0.02 -5.85 -0.95
N GLY A 54 0.45 -4.98 -0.05
CA GLY A 54 -0.30 -3.79 0.32
C GLY A 54 -0.34 -2.78 -0.82
N HIS A 55 -1.51 -2.23 -1.08
CA HIS A 55 -1.74 -1.10 -1.96
C HIS A 55 -1.83 0.17 -1.11
N TYR A 56 -1.10 1.20 -1.51
CA TYR A 56 -1.13 2.50 -0.83
C TYR A 56 -2.08 3.43 -1.57
N LEU A 57 -2.97 4.08 -0.84
CA LEU A 57 -3.95 5.03 -1.35
C LEU A 57 -3.75 6.38 -0.65
N CYS A 58 -3.74 7.47 -1.42
CA CYS A 58 -3.68 8.82 -0.85
C CYS A 58 -5.05 9.26 -0.33
N ALA A 59 -5.05 10.25 0.56
CA ALA A 59 -6.27 10.85 1.13
C ALA A 59 -7.16 11.61 0.12
N ASN A 60 -6.88 11.53 -1.19
CA ASN A 60 -7.70 12.20 -2.21
C ASN A 60 -9.01 11.41 -2.43
N PRO A 61 -10.18 12.06 -2.31
CA PRO A 61 -11.48 11.41 -2.50
C PRO A 61 -11.65 10.78 -3.88
N GLU A 62 -11.16 11.41 -4.96
CA GLU A 62 -11.24 10.82 -6.31
C GLU A 62 -10.47 9.49 -6.41
N CYS A 63 -9.35 9.41 -5.67
CA CYS A 63 -8.57 8.18 -5.61
C CYS A 63 -9.33 7.13 -4.82
N ALA A 64 -10.02 7.50 -3.74
CA ALA A 64 -10.85 6.58 -2.96
C ALA A 64 -12.00 6.00 -3.78
N GLU A 65 -12.70 6.81 -4.56
CA GLU A 65 -13.79 6.34 -5.44
C GLU A 65 -13.29 5.36 -6.52
N LYS A 66 -12.18 5.69 -7.16
CA LYS A 66 -11.52 4.78 -8.11
C LYS A 66 -11.00 3.53 -7.42
N PHE A 67 -10.57 3.65 -6.16
CA PHE A 67 -10.08 2.53 -5.37
C PHE A 67 -11.18 1.56 -4.96
N LEU A 68 -12.41 2.02 -4.73
CA LEU A 68 -13.57 1.14 -4.51
C LEU A 68 -13.82 0.21 -5.70
N LYS A 69 -13.58 0.69 -6.93
CA LYS A 69 -13.64 -0.11 -8.17
C LYS A 69 -12.37 -0.91 -8.43
N TYR A 70 -11.28 -0.58 -7.74
CA TYR A 70 -9.98 -1.23 -7.90
C TYR A 70 -9.92 -2.46 -7.00
N SER A 71 -10.15 -3.66 -7.55
CA SER A 71 -10.10 -4.92 -6.79
C SER A 71 -8.68 -5.42 -6.46
N GLY A 72 -7.69 -4.53 -6.49
CA GLY A 72 -6.27 -4.88 -6.35
C GLY A 72 -5.74 -5.47 -7.64
N ARG A 73 -4.44 -5.28 -7.92
CA ARG A 73 -3.84 -6.02 -9.03
C ARG A 73 -3.79 -7.49 -8.61
N PRO A 74 -4.47 -8.42 -9.30
CA PRO A 74 -4.36 -9.82 -8.97
C PRO A 74 -2.89 -10.22 -9.02
N ARG A 75 -2.48 -11.14 -8.15
CA ARG A 75 -1.20 -11.82 -8.33
C ARG A 75 -1.17 -12.27 -9.79
N ARG A 76 -0.22 -11.76 -10.59
CA ARG A 76 0.21 -12.54 -11.75
C ARG A 76 0.72 -13.83 -11.10
N ARG A 77 -0.01 -14.93 -11.27
CA ARG A 77 0.51 -16.26 -10.92
C ARG A 77 1.81 -16.39 -11.73
N ARG A 78 2.96 -16.18 -11.08
CA ARG A 78 4.23 -16.67 -11.59
C ARG A 78 4.37 -18.07 -11.02
N GLY A 79 4.12 -19.06 -11.87
CA GLY A 79 4.47 -20.47 -11.62
C GLY A 79 3.30 -21.37 -11.21
N GLY A 80 3.09 -22.41 -12.01
CA GLY A 80 2.61 -23.73 -11.57
C GLY A 80 1.10 -23.96 -11.60
N GLN A 81 0.58 -24.45 -12.72
CA GLN A 81 -0.34 -25.59 -12.67
C GLN A 81 0.52 -26.85 -12.45
N GLY A 82 0.01 -27.80 -11.68
CA GLY A 82 0.68 -29.05 -11.25
C GLY A 82 0.60 -29.12 -9.73
N GLU A 83 -0.22 -29.97 -9.11
CA GLU A 83 -0.90 -31.21 -9.53
C GLU A 83 -2.28 -31.29 -8.85
#